data_AF-A0A2N8PFG4-F1
#
_entry.id   AF-A0A2N8PFG4-F1
#
_cell.length_a   1.000
_cell.length_b   1.000
_cell.length_c   1.000
_cell.angle_alpha   90.00
_cell.angle_beta   90.00
_cell.angle_gamma   90.00
#
_symmetry.space_group_name_H-M   'P 1'
#
loop_
_entity.id
_entity.type
_entity.pdbx_description
1 polymer ?
#
loop_
_entity_poly.entity_id
_entity_poly.type
_entity_poly.pdbx_seq_one_letter_code
_entity_poly.pdbx_strand_id
1 'polypeptide(L)'
;MMEGMAGLDGMEQPRPRSGPAARWGTPGADGEAPSAPTEPAPAAAVPAGLDLVGDPTLGEVRLPSRPQSARTARRLTAAILLKQWSLSPQLAEHSVLLVSELVGNAVRHTGARTFGLRILRRRGWIRVEVRDPSRGLPCLMPVQPMDVSGRGLFLVDKLSDRWGVDLLPRGKTTWFEVRVTDR
;
A
#
# COMPACT_ATOMS: atom_id res chain seq x y z
N MET A 1 -7.99 -49.01 29.38
CA MET A 1 -6.57 -48.71 29.08
C MET A 1 -6.41 -49.03 27.60
N MET A 2 -6.39 -48.11 26.65
CA MET A 2 -5.90 -46.73 26.63
C MET A 2 -6.62 -45.99 25.48
N GLU A 3 -7.19 -44.82 25.80
CA GLU A 3 -7.40 -43.58 25.00
C GLU A 3 -6.53 -43.55 23.72
N GLY A 4 -6.95 -43.17 22.51
CA GLY A 4 -7.75 -42.01 22.10
C GLY A 4 -6.89 -41.16 21.15
N MET A 5 -7.29 -40.96 19.88
CA MET A 5 -6.90 -39.75 19.13
C MET A 5 -7.75 -39.56 17.88
N ALA A 6 -8.61 -38.55 17.98
CA ALA A 6 -9.45 -38.03 16.92
C ALA A 6 -8.65 -37.15 15.92
N GLY A 7 -9.20 -37.04 14.72
CA GLY A 7 -9.43 -35.77 14.05
C GLY A 7 -8.21 -34.98 13.58
N LEU A 8 -7.93 -35.03 12.28
CA LEU A 8 -7.39 -33.89 11.55
C LEU A 8 -8.33 -33.61 10.38
N ASP A 9 -9.45 -32.96 10.69
CA ASP A 9 -10.29 -32.29 9.70
C ASP A 9 -9.44 -31.25 8.95
N GLY A 10 -9.56 -31.29 7.62
CA GLY A 10 -8.82 -30.44 6.70
C GLY A 10 -9.03 -28.96 6.98
N MET A 11 -7.95 -28.26 7.32
CA MET A 11 -7.90 -26.80 7.32
C MET A 11 -8.18 -26.27 5.90
N GLU A 12 -9.39 -25.78 5.72
CA GLU A 12 -9.83 -25.08 4.52
C GLU A 12 -9.01 -23.78 4.37
N GLN A 13 -8.25 -23.70 3.27
CA GLN A 13 -7.44 -22.54 2.92
C GLN A 13 -8.35 -21.37 2.50
N PRO A 14 -8.13 -20.14 2.98
CA PRO A 14 -8.90 -18.99 2.53
C PRO A 14 -8.54 -18.67 1.07
N ARG A 15 -9.51 -18.86 0.18
CA ARG A 15 -9.36 -18.60 -1.26
C ARG A 15 -9.16 -17.10 -1.53
N PRO A 16 -8.29 -16.73 -2.50
CA PRO A 16 -8.25 -15.36 -3.01
C PRO A 16 -9.60 -15.03 -3.66
N ARG A 17 -10.28 -13.98 -3.20
CA ARG A 17 -11.49 -13.47 -3.87
C ARG A 17 -11.07 -12.75 -5.15
N SER A 18 -11.05 -13.47 -6.26
CA SER A 18 -10.96 -12.91 -7.61
C SER A 18 -12.25 -12.15 -7.93
N GLY A 19 -12.17 -10.82 -8.02
CA GLY A 19 -13.19 -9.98 -8.64
C GLY A 19 -12.94 -9.82 -10.15
N PRO A 20 -13.97 -9.54 -10.97
CA PRO A 20 -13.86 -9.62 -12.43
C PRO A 20 -13.00 -8.48 -13.00
N ALA A 21 -12.15 -8.84 -13.97
CA ALA A 21 -11.44 -7.89 -14.83
C ALA A 21 -12.46 -7.20 -15.74
N ALA A 22 -12.73 -5.92 -15.49
CA ALA A 22 -13.59 -5.13 -16.35
C ALA A 22 -12.79 -4.65 -17.57
N ARG A 23 -13.08 -5.27 -18.72
CA ARG A 23 -12.68 -4.83 -20.06
C ARG A 23 -13.56 -3.66 -20.47
N TRP A 24 -12.96 -2.52 -20.82
CA TRP A 24 -13.69 -1.38 -21.40
C TRP A 24 -13.17 -1.13 -22.82
N GLY A 25 -14.09 -1.18 -23.78
CA GLY A 25 -13.87 -0.86 -25.18
C GLY A 25 -14.02 0.64 -25.47
N THR A 26 -13.46 1.05 -26.60
CA THR A 26 -13.64 2.36 -27.26
C THR A 26 -15.03 2.47 -27.89
N PRO A 27 -15.64 3.67 -28.00
CA PRO A 27 -15.44 4.48 -29.22
C PRO A 27 -15.60 6.01 -29.07
N GLY A 28 -15.28 6.74 -30.15
CA GLY A 28 -16.03 7.92 -30.58
C GLY A 28 -15.39 9.28 -30.28
N ALA A 29 -14.80 9.88 -31.31
CA ALA A 29 -14.40 11.27 -31.35
C ALA A 29 -15.59 12.16 -31.76
N ASP A 30 -15.71 13.32 -31.11
CA ASP A 30 -16.27 14.62 -31.54
C ASP A 30 -15.94 15.55 -30.33
N GLY A 31 -15.17 16.64 -30.38
CA GLY A 31 -15.21 17.75 -31.31
C GLY A 31 -15.74 18.99 -30.56
N GLU A 32 -14.92 19.64 -29.71
CA GLU A 32 -15.13 21.02 -29.23
C GLU A 32 -13.81 21.58 -28.63
N ALA A 33 -13.44 22.80 -29.01
CA ALA A 33 -12.17 23.46 -28.66
C ALA A 33 -12.12 23.99 -27.21
N PRO A 34 -10.93 24.09 -26.58
CA PRO A 34 -10.82 24.48 -25.16
C PRO A 34 -10.84 26.00 -24.93
N SER A 35 -11.67 26.42 -23.99
CA SER A 35 -11.61 27.73 -23.33
C SER A 35 -10.42 27.82 -22.36
N ALA A 36 -9.91 29.04 -22.19
CA ALA A 36 -8.66 29.45 -21.52
C ALA A 36 -8.37 28.81 -20.13
N PRO A 37 -7.08 28.70 -19.75
CA PRO A 37 -6.69 28.07 -18.49
C PRO A 37 -7.05 28.95 -17.29
N THR A 38 -7.86 28.40 -16.37
CA THR A 38 -7.95 28.85 -14.98
C THR A 38 -6.61 28.57 -14.31
N GLU A 39 -5.98 29.60 -13.74
CA GLU A 39 -4.76 29.45 -12.94
C GLU A 39 -4.95 28.40 -11.84
N PRO A 40 -4.02 27.44 -11.67
CA PRO A 40 -4.10 26.50 -10.58
C PRO A 40 -3.85 27.23 -9.25
N ALA A 41 -4.69 26.91 -8.25
CA ALA A 41 -4.49 27.30 -6.86
C ALA A 41 -3.07 26.92 -6.38
N PRO A 42 -2.45 27.71 -5.48
CA PRO A 42 -1.06 27.52 -5.09
C PRO A 42 -0.86 26.13 -4.46
N ALA A 43 0.11 25.39 -5.01
CA ALA A 43 0.55 24.10 -4.49
C ALA A 43 0.95 24.27 -3.01
N ALA A 44 0.28 23.54 -2.12
CA ALA A 44 0.65 23.48 -0.71
C ALA A 44 2.13 23.09 -0.61
N ALA A 45 2.92 23.90 0.10
CA ALA A 45 4.35 23.74 0.23
C ALA A 45 4.71 22.32 0.68
N VAL A 46 5.44 21.64 -0.19
CA VAL A 46 5.97 20.30 0.02
C VAL A 46 7.04 20.38 1.13
N PRO A 47 6.95 19.63 2.25
CA PRO A 47 7.90 19.78 3.35
C PRO A 47 9.35 19.45 2.92
N ALA A 48 10.29 20.32 3.29
CA ALA A 48 11.71 20.22 2.93
C ALA A 48 12.30 18.83 3.27
N GLY A 49 12.80 18.14 2.24
CA GLY A 49 13.28 16.74 2.28
C GLY A 49 12.60 15.82 1.25
N LEU A 50 11.48 16.27 0.67
CA LEU A 50 10.71 15.59 -0.36
C LEU A 50 11.30 15.71 -1.78
N ASP A 51 12.01 16.80 -2.09
CA ASP A 51 12.50 17.06 -3.46
C ASP A 51 13.53 16.03 -3.98
N LEU A 52 14.28 15.38 -3.09
CA LEU A 52 15.28 14.38 -3.49
C LEU A 52 14.69 13.00 -3.78
N VAL A 53 13.49 12.74 -3.26
CA VAL A 53 12.84 11.44 -3.29
C VAL A 53 11.71 11.43 -4.34
N GLY A 54 11.15 12.61 -4.65
CA GLY A 54 10.02 12.77 -5.57
C GLY A 54 8.68 12.64 -4.86
N ASP A 55 7.61 13.04 -5.54
CA ASP A 55 6.23 12.97 -5.01
C ASP A 55 5.60 11.60 -5.34
N PRO A 56 5.35 10.73 -4.33
CA PRO A 56 4.77 9.41 -4.55
C PRO A 56 3.28 9.47 -4.95
N THR A 57 2.66 10.65 -4.94
CA THR A 57 1.30 10.88 -5.47
C THR A 57 1.28 11.07 -6.98
N LEU A 58 2.38 11.57 -7.56
CA LEU A 58 2.52 11.77 -9.00
C LEU A 58 3.07 10.52 -9.70
N GLY A 59 3.92 9.74 -9.01
CA GLY A 59 4.59 8.58 -9.60
C GLY A 59 5.12 7.58 -8.59
N GLU A 60 5.72 6.48 -9.08
CA GLU A 60 6.50 5.60 -8.21
C GLU A 60 7.82 6.30 -7.83
N VAL A 61 8.05 6.36 -6.53
CA VAL A 61 9.26 6.92 -5.92
C VAL A 61 10.16 5.77 -5.49
N ARG A 62 11.45 5.82 -5.84
CA ARG A 62 12.42 4.76 -5.47
C ARG A 62 13.17 5.11 -4.20
N LEU A 63 13.11 4.20 -3.22
CA LEU A 63 13.79 4.31 -1.94
C LEU A 63 14.83 3.19 -1.79
N PRO A 64 16.00 3.44 -1.16
CA PRO A 64 16.95 2.39 -0.82
C PRO A 64 16.32 1.36 0.13
N SER A 65 16.60 0.07 -0.01
CA SER A 65 16.11 -0.95 0.94
C SER A 65 16.96 -0.96 2.21
N ARG A 66 16.74 0.04 3.07
CA ARG A 66 17.39 0.15 4.39
C ARG A 66 16.36 0.50 5.45
N PRO A 67 16.59 0.15 6.74
CA PRO A 67 15.67 0.47 7.83
C PRO A 67 15.28 1.96 7.91
N GLN A 68 16.19 2.87 7.55
CA GLN A 68 15.93 4.30 7.51
C GLN A 68 14.85 4.69 6.50
N SER A 69 14.70 3.94 5.40
CA SER A 69 13.69 4.21 4.38
C SER A 69 12.26 3.97 4.87
N ALA A 70 12.07 3.12 5.88
CA ALA A 70 10.77 3.00 6.55
C ALA A 70 10.38 4.31 7.26
N ARG A 71 11.33 5.00 7.89
CA ARG A 71 11.09 6.33 8.49
C ARG A 71 10.72 7.35 7.40
N THR A 72 11.43 7.34 6.27
CA THR A 72 11.12 8.22 5.14
C THR A 72 9.72 7.95 4.61
N ALA A 73 9.36 6.70 4.31
CA ALA A 73 8.03 6.33 3.81
C ALA A 73 6.91 6.73 4.77
N ARG A 74 7.09 6.55 6.08
CA ARG A 74 6.14 7.01 7.10
C ARG A 74 5.96 8.53 7.08
N ARG A 75 7.05 9.31 7.03
CA ARG A 75 7.00 10.78 6.99
C ARG A 75 6.32 11.29 5.72
N LEU A 76 6.62 10.69 4.57
CA LEU A 76 5.98 11.02 3.29
C LEU A 76 4.48 10.78 3.36
N THR A 77 4.07 9.58 3.80
CA THR A 77 2.66 9.20 3.95
C THR A 77 1.94 10.17 4.88
N ALA A 78 2.48 10.44 6.07
CA ALA A 78 1.86 11.37 7.02
C ALA A 78 1.72 12.78 6.44
N ALA A 79 2.76 13.30 5.79
CA ALA A 79 2.73 14.62 5.17
C ALA A 79 1.67 14.71 4.06
N ILE A 80 1.60 13.71 3.18
CA ILE A 80 0.63 13.68 2.08
C ILE A 80 -0.79 13.61 2.64
N LEU A 81 -1.07 12.66 3.53
CA LEU A 81 -2.42 12.46 4.05
C LEU A 81 -2.91 13.67 4.85
N LEU A 82 -2.07 14.23 5.72
CA LEU A 82 -2.46 15.32 6.62
C LEU A 82 -2.40 16.70 5.99
N LYS A 83 -1.40 16.96 5.14
CA LYS A 83 -1.11 18.32 4.63
C LYS A 83 -1.56 18.52 3.19
N GLN A 84 -1.38 17.51 2.33
CA GLN A 84 -1.75 17.63 0.92
C GLN A 84 -3.21 17.24 0.67
N TRP A 85 -3.70 16.21 1.38
CA TRP A 85 -5.05 15.68 1.19
C TRP A 85 -6.04 16.05 2.29
N SER A 86 -5.56 16.68 3.37
CA SER A 86 -6.35 17.15 4.52
C SER A 86 -7.24 16.07 5.13
N LEU A 87 -6.73 14.85 5.22
CA LEU A 87 -7.45 13.69 5.78
C LEU A 87 -7.31 13.63 7.31
N SER A 88 -8.18 12.84 7.95
CA SER A 88 -8.22 12.75 9.41
C SER A 88 -6.90 12.22 10.01
N PRO A 89 -6.51 12.70 11.21
CA PRO A 89 -5.34 12.19 11.93
C PRO A 89 -5.35 10.68 12.14
N GLN A 90 -6.53 10.12 12.45
CA GLN A 90 -6.71 8.69 12.70
C GLN A 90 -6.44 7.87 11.42
N LEU A 91 -6.94 8.33 10.27
CA LEU A 91 -6.68 7.67 8.98
C LEU A 91 -5.20 7.73 8.61
N ALA A 92 -4.56 8.87 8.87
CA ALA A 92 -3.12 9.03 8.64
C ALA A 92 -2.29 8.09 9.53
N GLU A 93 -2.62 7.98 10.82
CA GLU A 93 -1.94 7.09 11.76
C GLU A 93 -2.02 5.62 11.33
N HIS A 94 -3.23 5.13 11.01
CA HIS A 94 -3.42 3.77 10.51
C HIS A 94 -2.63 3.55 9.20
N SER A 95 -2.73 4.47 8.24
CA SER A 95 -2.04 4.34 6.96
C SER A 95 -0.52 4.32 7.12
N VAL A 96 0.02 5.14 8.04
CA VAL A 96 1.45 5.19 8.34
C VAL A 96 1.93 3.88 8.98
N LEU A 97 1.14 3.28 9.86
CA LEU A 97 1.43 1.96 10.42
C LEU A 97 1.49 0.90 9.31
N LEU A 98 0.47 0.85 8.46
CA LEU A 98 0.41 -0.12 7.35
C LEU A 98 1.56 0.05 6.35
N VAL A 99 1.91 1.28 6.01
CA VAL A 99 3.11 1.59 5.19
C VAL A 99 4.37 1.04 5.86
N SER A 100 4.50 1.20 7.17
CA SER A 100 5.66 0.69 7.91
C SER A 100 5.79 -0.82 7.80
N GLU A 101 4.68 -1.55 7.83
CA GLU A 101 4.68 -3.01 7.69
C GLU A 101 5.02 -3.46 6.27
N LEU A 102 4.44 -2.85 5.23
CA LEU A 102 4.77 -3.18 3.84
C LEU A 102 6.23 -2.88 3.51
N VAL A 103 6.72 -1.69 3.89
CA VAL A 103 8.12 -1.31 3.68
C VAL A 103 9.06 -2.17 4.51
N GLY A 104 8.70 -2.50 5.75
CA GLY A 104 9.44 -3.42 6.60
C GLY A 104 9.59 -4.79 5.94
N ASN A 105 8.52 -5.31 5.33
CA ASN A 105 8.56 -6.56 4.59
C ASN A 105 9.46 -6.47 3.36
N ALA A 106 9.36 -5.38 2.58
CA ALA A 106 10.22 -5.16 1.43
C ALA A 106 11.71 -5.13 1.82
N VAL A 107 12.05 -4.42 2.90
CA VAL A 107 13.44 -4.30 3.38
C VAL A 107 13.97 -5.64 3.92
N ARG A 108 13.17 -6.40 4.67
CA ARG A 108 13.61 -7.64 5.32
C ARG A 108 13.68 -8.84 4.37
N HIS A 109 12.75 -8.95 3.40
CA HIS A 109 12.52 -10.22 2.70
C HIS A 109 12.91 -10.22 1.23
N THR A 110 13.24 -9.07 0.62
CA THR A 110 13.47 -9.01 -0.84
C THR A 110 14.94 -9.10 -1.23
N GLY A 111 15.86 -8.70 -0.34
CA GLY A 111 17.28 -8.54 -0.67
C GLY A 111 17.56 -7.49 -1.76
N ALA A 112 16.55 -6.75 -2.21
CA ALA A 112 16.67 -5.76 -3.26
C ALA A 112 17.46 -4.54 -2.78
N ARG A 113 18.16 -3.85 -3.69
CA ARG A 113 18.86 -2.58 -3.35
C ARG A 113 17.89 -1.42 -3.14
N THR A 114 16.76 -1.44 -3.85
CA THR A 114 15.71 -0.41 -3.79
C THR A 114 14.32 -1.05 -3.87
N PHE A 115 13.33 -0.31 -3.39
CA PHE A 115 11.91 -0.57 -3.58
C PHE A 115 11.20 0.70 -4.05
N GLY A 116 10.06 0.54 -4.71
CA GLY A 116 9.18 1.62 -5.16
C GLY A 116 8.07 1.87 -4.15
N LEU A 117 7.70 3.14 -3.95
CA LEU A 117 6.56 3.58 -3.16
C LEU A 117 5.65 4.45 -4.04
N ARG A 118 4.35 4.17 -4.02
CA ARG A 118 3.32 5.01 -4.66
C ARG A 118 2.12 5.14 -3.74
N ILE A 119 1.53 6.34 -3.69
CA ILE A 119 0.36 6.65 -2.85
C ILE A 119 -0.71 7.29 -3.72
N LEU A 120 -1.83 6.61 -3.88
CA LEU A 120 -2.89 6.97 -4.80
C LEU A 120 -4.15 7.36 -4.03
N ARG A 121 -4.74 8.51 -4.36
CA ARG A 121 -6.12 8.83 -3.95
C ARG A 121 -7.07 8.44 -5.07
N ARG A 122 -8.14 7.74 -4.70
CA ARG A 122 -9.29 7.42 -5.54
C ARG A 122 -10.56 7.90 -4.84
N ARG A 123 -11.70 7.90 -5.55
CA ARG A 123 -12.98 8.33 -4.97
C ARG A 123 -13.34 7.46 -3.76
N GLY A 124 -13.18 8.01 -2.55
CA GLY A 124 -13.47 7.34 -1.28
C GLY A 124 -12.39 6.40 -0.75
N TRP A 125 -11.20 6.32 -1.36
CA TRP A 125 -10.16 5.36 -0.97
C TRP A 125 -8.75 5.93 -1.12
N ILE A 126 -7.86 5.51 -0.23
CA ILE A 126 -6.40 5.63 -0.41
C ILE A 126 -5.88 4.25 -0.75
N ARG A 127 -5.02 4.17 -1.76
CA ARG A 127 -4.25 2.97 -2.08
C ARG A 127 -2.77 3.27 -1.92
N VAL A 128 -2.05 2.44 -1.17
CA VAL A 128 -0.59 2.50 -1.06
C VAL A 128 -0.01 1.27 -1.71
N GLU A 129 1.01 1.48 -2.53
CA GLU A 129 1.71 0.45 -3.27
C GLU A 129 3.20 0.45 -2.91
N VAL A 130 3.71 -0.74 -2.58
CA VAL A 130 5.14 -1.00 -2.39
C VAL A 130 5.57 -2.02 -3.43
N ARG A 131 6.39 -1.56 -4.38
CA ARG A 131 6.91 -2.39 -5.47
C ARG A 131 8.32 -2.88 -5.14
N ASP A 132 8.58 -4.15 -5.33
CA ASP A 132 9.90 -4.73 -5.16
C ASP A 132 10.19 -5.76 -6.27
N PRO A 133 11.48 -6.02 -6.59
CA PRO A 133 11.83 -6.93 -7.68
C PRO A 133 11.70 -8.42 -7.30
N SER A 134 11.37 -8.76 -6.05
CA SER A 134 11.23 -10.16 -5.63
C SER A 134 9.89 -10.73 -6.08
N ARG A 135 9.92 -12.00 -6.51
CA ARG A 135 8.71 -12.77 -6.84
C ARG A 135 8.14 -13.52 -5.63
N GLY A 136 8.82 -13.47 -4.47
CA GLY A 136 8.34 -14.09 -3.24
C GLY A 136 7.07 -13.41 -2.77
N LEU A 137 5.99 -14.17 -2.62
CA LEU A 137 4.72 -13.66 -2.10
C LEU A 137 4.81 -13.49 -0.57
N PRO A 138 4.24 -12.42 -0.01
CA PRO A 138 4.11 -12.29 1.44
C PRO A 138 3.13 -13.37 1.95
N CYS A 139 3.59 -14.16 2.92
CA CYS A 139 2.77 -15.19 3.56
C CYS A 139 2.16 -14.64 4.85
N LEU A 140 0.83 -14.75 4.99
CA LEU A 140 0.17 -14.54 6.28
C LEU A 140 0.55 -15.70 7.20
N MET A 141 1.36 -15.40 8.21
CA MET A 141 1.67 -16.38 9.24
C MET A 141 0.71 -16.20 10.44
N PRO A 142 0.31 -17.29 11.12
CA PRO A 142 -0.37 -17.19 12.40
C PRO A 142 0.50 -16.37 13.38
N VAL A 143 -0.12 -15.41 14.07
CA VAL A 143 0.55 -14.53 15.03
C VAL A 143 0.02 -14.84 16.41
N GLN A 144 0.90 -15.15 17.35
CA GLN A 144 0.57 -15.26 18.77
C GLN A 144 0.62 -13.87 19.43
N PRO A 145 -0.14 -13.63 20.51
CA PRO A 145 -0.22 -12.33 21.17
C PRO A 145 1.13 -11.74 21.59
N MET A 146 2.09 -12.62 21.94
CA MET A 146 3.44 -12.27 22.43
C MET A 146 4.50 -12.21 21.32
N ASP A 147 4.13 -12.48 20.07
CA ASP A 147 5.10 -12.45 18.98
C ASP A 147 5.55 -11.01 18.72
N VAL A 148 6.87 -10.82 18.77
CA VAL A 148 7.53 -9.53 18.52
C VAL A 148 7.84 -9.36 17.02
N SER A 149 7.73 -10.43 16.23
CA SER A 149 7.98 -10.45 14.79
C SER A 149 6.86 -11.18 14.06
N GLY A 150 6.78 -11.06 12.73
CA GLY A 150 5.75 -11.75 11.92
C GLY A 150 4.34 -11.14 11.94
N ARG A 151 4.10 -10.09 12.75
CA ARG A 151 2.79 -9.42 12.82
C ARG A 151 2.45 -8.52 11.64
N GLY A 152 3.43 -8.21 10.78
CA GLY A 152 3.28 -7.12 9.82
C GLY A 152 2.14 -7.33 8.85
N LEU A 153 2.05 -8.52 8.24
CA LEU A 153 0.96 -8.80 7.30
C LEU A 153 -0.38 -9.02 8.02
N PHE A 154 -0.36 -9.49 9.28
CA PHE A 154 -1.55 -9.56 10.13
C PHE A 154 -2.13 -8.17 10.41
N LEU A 155 -1.30 -7.17 10.71
CA LEU A 155 -1.76 -5.79 10.90
C LEU A 155 -2.37 -5.21 9.62
N VAL A 156 -1.76 -5.51 8.47
CA VAL A 156 -2.30 -5.14 7.15
C VAL A 156 -3.67 -5.77 6.93
N ASP A 157 -3.80 -7.07 7.19
CA ASP A 157 -5.07 -7.79 7.05
C ASP A 157 -6.18 -7.24 7.97
N LYS A 158 -5.83 -6.82 9.19
CA LYS A 158 -6.81 -6.31 10.16
C LYS A 158 -7.21 -4.86 9.99
N LEU A 159 -6.31 -4.00 9.53
CA LEU A 159 -6.54 -2.55 9.52
C LEU A 159 -6.80 -1.97 8.13
N SER A 160 -6.52 -2.73 7.06
CA SER A 160 -6.93 -2.35 5.71
C SER A 160 -8.34 -2.84 5.39
N ASP A 161 -9.06 -2.11 4.53
CA ASP A 161 -10.31 -2.62 3.96
C ASP A 161 -10.02 -3.69 2.90
N ARG A 162 -8.92 -3.53 2.16
CA ARG A 162 -8.44 -4.47 1.14
C ARG A 162 -6.93 -4.44 1.11
N TRP A 163 -6.33 -5.57 0.80
CA TRP A 163 -4.92 -5.64 0.50
C TRP A 163 -4.66 -6.77 -0.49
N GLY A 164 -3.50 -6.75 -1.13
CA GLY A 164 -3.16 -7.76 -2.10
C GLY A 164 -1.75 -7.62 -2.64
N VAL A 165 -1.48 -8.46 -3.62
CA VAL A 165 -0.19 -8.53 -4.31
C VAL A 165 -0.44 -8.68 -5.80
N ASP A 166 0.01 -7.71 -6.57
CA ASP A 166 -0.04 -7.77 -8.03
C ASP A 166 1.32 -8.29 -8.51
N LEU A 167 1.32 -9.47 -9.15
CA LEU A 167 2.53 -10.02 -9.76
C LEU A 167 2.85 -9.27 -11.06
N LEU A 168 4.10 -8.87 -11.21
CA LEU A 168 4.60 -8.16 -12.38
C LEU A 168 5.64 -9.03 -13.11
N PRO A 169 5.90 -8.78 -14.41
CA PRO A 169 6.97 -9.48 -15.13
C PRO A 169 8.34 -9.35 -14.44
N ARG A 170 8.57 -8.25 -13.71
CA ARG A 170 9.80 -7.96 -12.96
C ARG A 170 9.48 -7.56 -11.52
N GLY A 171 9.05 -8.54 -10.73
CA GLY A 171 8.79 -8.40 -9.30
C GLY A 171 7.31 -8.44 -8.95
N LYS A 172 6.94 -7.71 -7.91
CA LYS A 172 5.56 -7.61 -7.44
C LYS A 172 5.28 -6.22 -6.88
N THR A 173 4.00 -5.91 -6.78
CA THR A 173 3.49 -4.76 -6.02
C THR A 173 2.63 -5.28 -4.89
N THR A 174 3.09 -5.10 -3.64
CA THR A 174 2.25 -5.34 -2.46
C THR A 174 1.50 -4.06 -2.15
N TRP A 175 0.21 -4.14 -1.88
CA TRP A 175 -0.63 -2.96 -1.73
C TRP A 175 -1.70 -3.14 -0.67
N PHE A 176 -2.18 -2.02 -0.14
CA PHE A 176 -3.40 -1.96 0.67
C PHE A 176 -4.27 -0.78 0.27
N GLU A 177 -5.55 -0.88 0.59
CA GLU A 177 -6.56 0.16 0.44
C GLU A 177 -7.27 0.40 1.77
N VAL A 178 -7.49 1.67 2.08
CA VAL A 178 -8.27 2.13 3.25
C VAL A 178 -9.30 3.15 2.79
N ARG A 179 -10.50 3.03 3.33
CA ARG A 179 -11.61 3.94 3.02
C ARG A 179 -11.32 5.31 3.60
N VAL A 180 -11.54 6.33 2.78
CA VAL A 180 -11.62 7.71 3.26
C VAL A 180 -13.04 7.90 3.78
N THR A 181 -13.22 7.76 5.08
CA THR A 181 -14.42 8.28 5.73
C THR A 181 -14.22 9.78 5.92
N ASP A 182 -14.88 10.58 5.08
CA ASP A 182 -15.04 12.00 5.37
C ASP A 182 -15.71 12.12 6.74
N ARG A 183 -15.16 13.00 7.57
CA ARG A 183 -15.74 13.37 8.85
C ARG A 183 -15.96 14.87 8.85
#